data_AF-A0A7C9GLQ4-F1
#
_entry.id   AF-A0A7C9GLQ4-F1
#
_cell.length_a   1.000
_cell.length_b   1.000
_cell.length_c   1.000
_cell.angle_alpha   90.00
_cell.angle_beta   90.00
_cell.angle_gamma   90.00
#
_symmetry.space_group_name_H-M   'P 1'
#
loop_
_entity.id
_entity.type
_entity.pdbx_description
1 polymer ?
#
loop_
_entity_poly.entity_id
_entity_poly.type
_entity_poly.pdbx_seq_one_letter_code
_entity_poly.pdbx_strand_id
1 'polypeptide(L)'
;MDFNSDVNLFIEDILGRVRVHCLSSSGAIELIQFEIDHLKEQAFYLTANRVKQYAIIEREKEKSSYANLILKQIGFVGGGTQILAGYTVCKASLGLACASFGAPLMAHGYNNVVENGYYLLYRENINGGVREGYRYIANKIGLSDKDADITYATVDLALSGYGIFRKVLKPREKSWSLFRNINSDFTRGWKEMNSLSLSMEMAVDGVTLWSVYKITEEEK
;
A
#
# COMPACT_ATOMS: atom_id res chain seq x y z
N MET A 1 24.95 21.32 -8.36
CA MET A 1 26.39 21.25 -8.66
C MET A 1 26.50 21.33 -10.17
N ASP A 2 27.35 22.24 -10.66
CA ASP A 2 27.56 22.49 -12.09
C ASP A 2 28.86 21.80 -12.50
N PHE A 3 28.77 20.88 -13.46
CA PHE A 3 29.91 20.12 -13.96
C PHE A 3 31.08 21.01 -14.38
N ASN A 4 30.79 22.17 -14.98
CA ASN A 4 31.82 23.13 -15.38
C ASN A 4 32.54 23.75 -14.18
N SER A 5 31.81 23.98 -13.08
CA SER A 5 32.40 24.44 -11.83
C SER A 5 33.35 23.40 -11.24
N ASP A 6 32.97 22.12 -11.28
CA ASP A 6 33.77 21.03 -10.71
C ASP A 6 35.06 20.79 -11.51
N VAL A 7 34.98 20.87 -12.85
CA VAL A 7 36.16 20.80 -13.74
C VAL A 7 37.12 21.97 -13.46
N ASN A 8 36.60 23.19 -13.31
CA ASN A 8 37.44 24.35 -13.01
C ASN A 8 38.12 24.23 -11.64
N LEU A 9 37.41 23.74 -10.63
CA LEU A 9 37.97 23.50 -9.30
C LEU A 9 39.08 22.43 -9.33
N PHE A 10 38.88 21.36 -10.10
CA PHE A 10 39.89 20.32 -10.30
C PHE A 10 41.15 20.85 -10.99
N ILE A 11 40.98 21.66 -12.04
CA ILE A 11 42.10 22.28 -12.77
C ILE A 11 42.88 23.22 -11.85
N GLU A 12 42.20 24.08 -11.07
CA GLU A 12 42.85 24.98 -10.13
C GLU A 12 43.59 24.23 -9.00
N ASP A 13 43.03 23.13 -8.49
CA ASP A 13 43.71 22.27 -7.50
C ASP A 13 45.00 21.67 -8.07
N ILE A 14 44.95 21.09 -9.27
CA ILE A 14 46.13 20.51 -9.92
C ILE A 14 47.19 21.59 -10.19
N LEU A 15 46.80 22.74 -10.75
CA LEU A 15 47.71 23.85 -11.02
C LEU A 15 48.34 24.39 -9.73
N GLY A 16 47.56 24.45 -8.64
CA GLY A 16 48.04 24.78 -7.31
C GLY A 16 49.13 23.82 -6.83
N ARG A 17 48.89 22.51 -6.95
CA ARG A 17 49.85 21.45 -6.55
C ARG A 17 51.14 21.46 -7.35
N VAL A 18 51.07 21.78 -8.65
CA VAL A 18 52.25 21.97 -9.50
C VAL A 18 53.03 23.22 -9.06
N ARG A 19 52.34 24.32 -8.78
CA ARG A 19 52.96 25.59 -8.36
C ARG A 19 53.71 25.46 -7.04
N VAL A 20 53.21 24.65 -6.09
CA VAL A 20 53.88 24.40 -4.80
C VAL A 20 54.87 23.23 -4.84
N HIS A 21 55.20 22.71 -6.03
CA HIS A 21 56.10 21.57 -6.25
C HIS A 21 55.70 20.27 -5.54
N CYS A 22 54.44 20.13 -5.12
CA CYS A 22 53.89 18.87 -4.59
C CYS A 22 53.56 17.86 -5.71
N LEU A 23 53.40 18.34 -6.95
CA LEU A 23 53.12 17.51 -8.12
C LEU A 23 54.01 17.95 -9.28
N SER A 24 54.55 17.00 -10.03
CA SER A 24 55.29 17.31 -11.27
C SER A 24 54.32 17.63 -12.40
N SER A 25 54.75 18.39 -13.39
CA SER A 25 53.93 18.66 -14.59
C SER A 25 53.52 17.36 -15.30
N SER A 26 54.40 16.35 -15.30
CA SER A 26 54.09 15.02 -15.86
C SER A 26 53.02 14.29 -15.05
N GLY A 27 53.09 14.35 -13.71
CA GLY A 27 52.07 13.76 -12.83
C GLY A 27 50.72 14.47 -12.91
N ALA A 28 50.73 15.79 -13.15
CA ALA A 28 49.51 16.56 -13.42
C ALA A 28 48.83 16.12 -14.73
N ILE A 29 49.61 15.91 -15.79
CA ILE A 29 49.12 15.39 -17.07
C ILE A 29 48.53 13.98 -16.89
N GLU A 30 49.20 13.12 -16.12
CA GLU A 30 48.71 11.76 -15.82
C GLU A 30 47.36 11.79 -15.08
N LEU A 31 47.21 12.67 -14.08
CA LEU A 31 45.95 12.83 -13.35
C LEU A 31 44.79 13.32 -14.24
N ILE A 32 45.07 14.30 -15.11
CA ILE A 32 44.07 14.83 -16.04
C ILE A 32 43.67 13.74 -17.05
N GLN A 33 44.64 12.98 -17.56
CA GLN A 33 44.39 11.90 -18.49
C GLN A 33 43.56 10.79 -17.85
N PHE A 34 43.83 10.45 -16.59
CA PHE A 34 43.03 9.52 -15.80
C PHE A 34 41.57 9.97 -15.68
N GLU A 35 41.33 11.25 -15.35
CA GLU A 35 39.96 11.77 -15.23
C GLU A 35 39.22 11.80 -16.58
N ILE A 36 39.93 12.16 -17.66
CA ILE A 36 39.38 12.09 -19.03
C ILE A 36 38.95 10.67 -19.38
N ASP A 37 39.76 9.67 -19.05
CA ASP A 37 39.45 8.28 -19.36
C ASP A 37 38.30 7.75 -18.50
N HIS A 38 38.21 8.18 -17.23
CA HIS A 38 37.07 7.86 -16.37
C HIS A 38 35.76 8.51 -16.85
N LEU A 39 35.81 9.78 -17.29
CA LEU A 39 34.66 10.48 -17.86
C LEU A 39 34.19 9.85 -19.18
N LYS A 40 35.11 9.38 -20.03
CA LYS A 40 34.77 8.63 -21.26
C LYS A 40 34.08 7.31 -20.93
N GLU A 41 34.53 6.62 -19.89
CA GLU A 41 33.91 5.38 -19.43
C GLU A 41 32.49 5.63 -18.91
N GLN A 42 32.30 6.66 -18.06
CA GLN A 42 30.98 7.07 -17.59
C GLN A 42 30.05 7.50 -18.74
N ALA A 43 30.58 8.26 -19.71
CA ALA A 43 29.84 8.64 -20.92
C ALA A 43 29.44 7.41 -21.73
N PHE A 44 30.32 6.43 -21.89
CA PHE A 44 30.01 5.17 -22.54
C PHE A 44 28.88 4.42 -21.82
N TYR A 45 28.91 4.33 -20.49
CA TYR A 45 27.82 3.71 -19.71
C TYR A 45 26.48 4.45 -19.87
N LEU A 46 26.50 5.78 -19.95
CA LEU A 46 25.30 6.61 -20.20
C LEU A 46 24.77 6.43 -21.63
N THR A 47 25.66 6.42 -22.64
CA THR A 47 25.30 6.25 -24.06
C THR A 47 24.87 4.82 -24.39
N ALA A 48 25.42 3.81 -23.70
CA ALA A 48 25.09 2.40 -23.88
C ALA A 48 23.66 2.04 -23.41
N ASN A 49 22.84 3.02 -23.02
CA ASN A 49 21.44 2.88 -22.59
C ASN A 49 21.20 2.01 -21.35
N ARG A 50 22.24 1.35 -20.81
CA ARG A 50 22.19 0.48 -19.63
C ARG A 50 21.97 1.26 -18.34
N VAL A 51 22.66 2.40 -18.17
CA VAL A 51 22.46 3.28 -17.01
C VAL A 51 21.07 3.90 -17.04
N LYS A 52 20.57 4.26 -18.23
CA LYS A 52 19.20 4.76 -18.40
C LYS A 52 18.16 3.71 -18.01
N GLN A 53 18.32 2.47 -18.44
CA GLN A 53 17.44 1.36 -18.06
C GLN A 53 17.48 1.09 -16.55
N TYR A 54 18.67 1.02 -15.96
CA TYR A 54 18.83 0.86 -14.50
C TYR A 54 18.15 1.99 -13.73
N ALA A 55 18.36 3.25 -14.13
CA ALA A 55 17.73 4.40 -13.50
C ALA A 55 16.20 4.39 -13.62
N ILE A 56 15.65 3.97 -14.77
CA ILE A 56 14.20 3.80 -14.96
C ILE A 56 13.68 2.70 -14.04
N ILE A 57 14.34 1.54 -13.98
CA ILE A 57 13.94 0.41 -13.14
C ILE A 57 13.96 0.80 -11.66
N GLU A 58 15.02 1.45 -11.19
CA GLU A 58 15.13 1.86 -9.79
C GLU A 58 14.08 2.91 -9.44
N ARG A 59 13.80 3.89 -10.32
CA ARG A 59 12.70 4.83 -10.13
C ARG A 59 11.33 4.17 -10.12
N GLU A 60 11.08 3.21 -11.01
CA GLU A 60 9.81 2.49 -11.04
C GLU A 60 9.64 1.62 -9.79
N LYS A 61 10.72 0.97 -9.32
CA LYS A 61 10.77 0.22 -8.07
C LYS A 61 10.55 1.11 -6.85
N GLU A 62 11.18 2.29 -6.80
CA GLU A 62 10.99 3.28 -5.72
C GLU A 62 9.54 3.78 -5.70
N LYS A 63 8.99 4.14 -6.87
CA LYS A 63 7.59 4.54 -7.03
C LYS A 63 6.63 3.42 -6.62
N SER A 64 6.91 2.18 -7.03
CA SER A 64 6.14 1.00 -6.65
C SER A 64 6.19 0.75 -5.14
N SER A 65 7.37 0.91 -4.52
CA SER A 65 7.57 0.82 -3.07
C SER A 65 6.78 1.88 -2.32
N TYR A 66 6.81 3.13 -2.80
CA TYR A 66 6.04 4.23 -2.24
C TYR A 66 4.52 4.02 -2.39
N ALA A 67 4.08 3.58 -3.56
CA ALA A 67 2.69 3.21 -3.79
C ALA A 67 2.25 2.10 -2.84
N ASN A 68 3.05 1.03 -2.69
CA ASN A 68 2.78 -0.05 -1.75
C ASN A 68 2.67 0.46 -0.31
N LEU A 69 3.56 1.38 0.11
CA LEU A 69 3.47 2.01 1.42
C LEU A 69 2.13 2.75 1.62
N ILE A 70 1.67 3.51 0.63
CA ILE A 70 0.35 4.16 0.67
C ILE A 70 -0.78 3.12 0.78
N LEU A 71 -0.73 2.06 -0.03
CA LEU A 71 -1.75 1.01 0.02
C LEU A 71 -1.83 0.35 1.40
N LYS A 72 -0.68 0.11 2.04
CA LYS A 72 -0.61 -0.47 3.38
C LYS A 72 -1.11 0.53 4.44
N GLN A 73 -0.90 1.83 4.28
CA GLN A 73 -1.53 2.84 5.16
C GLN A 73 -3.05 2.83 5.04
N ILE A 74 -3.57 2.76 3.82
CA ILE A 74 -5.01 2.68 3.54
C ILE A 74 -5.58 1.40 4.18
N GLY A 75 -4.96 0.24 3.96
CA GLY A 75 -5.41 -1.04 4.54
C GLY A 75 -5.37 -1.05 6.07
N PHE A 76 -4.37 -0.42 6.70
CA PHE A 76 -4.29 -0.30 8.16
C PHE A 76 -5.45 0.54 8.73
N VAL A 77 -5.68 1.73 8.15
CA VAL A 77 -6.77 2.62 8.59
C VAL A 77 -8.13 1.97 8.31
N GLY A 78 -8.29 1.36 7.13
CA GLY A 78 -9.47 0.60 6.72
C GLY A 78 -9.80 -0.54 7.67
N GLY A 79 -8.79 -1.31 8.08
CA GLY A 79 -8.99 -2.38 9.07
C GLY A 79 -9.51 -1.84 10.41
N GLY A 80 -9.00 -0.70 10.87
CA GLY A 80 -9.51 -0.02 12.06
C GLY A 80 -10.97 0.43 11.92
N THR A 81 -11.35 0.97 10.75
CA THR A 81 -12.74 1.37 10.50
C THR A 81 -13.67 0.18 10.43
N GLN A 82 -13.25 -0.96 9.85
CA GLN A 82 -14.01 -2.21 9.84
C GLN A 82 -14.28 -2.73 11.26
N ILE A 83 -13.29 -2.67 12.17
CA ILE A 83 -13.47 -3.04 13.58
C ILE A 83 -14.55 -2.17 14.25
N LEU A 84 -14.44 -0.84 14.11
CA LEU A 84 -15.41 0.09 14.70
C LEU A 84 -16.81 -0.10 14.10
N ALA A 85 -16.91 -0.33 12.79
CA ALA A 85 -18.16 -0.59 12.11
C ALA A 85 -18.79 -1.90 12.60
N GLY A 86 -18.02 -2.98 12.71
CA GLY A 86 -18.50 -4.28 13.19
C GLY A 86 -18.99 -4.22 14.64
N TYR A 87 -18.25 -3.53 15.52
CA TYR A 87 -18.68 -3.27 16.89
C TYR A 87 -19.99 -2.48 16.94
N THR A 88 -20.10 -1.43 16.12
CA THR A 88 -21.33 -0.62 16.00
C THR A 88 -22.51 -1.47 15.55
N VAL A 89 -22.32 -2.41 14.61
CA VAL A 89 -23.39 -3.33 14.22
C VAL A 89 -23.78 -4.25 15.37
N CYS A 90 -22.83 -4.83 16.09
CA CYS A 90 -23.12 -5.66 17.25
C CYS A 90 -23.96 -4.88 18.28
N LYS A 91 -23.60 -3.63 18.58
CA LYS A 91 -24.34 -2.77 19.52
C LYS A 91 -25.73 -2.38 19.00
N ALA A 92 -25.81 -1.83 17.79
CA ALA A 92 -27.06 -1.31 17.23
C ALA A 92 -28.10 -2.40 16.96
N SER A 93 -27.66 -3.64 16.72
CA SER A 93 -28.53 -4.81 16.55
C SER A 93 -28.85 -5.54 17.86
N LEU A 94 -28.40 -5.04 19.01
CA LEU A 94 -28.50 -5.73 20.31
C LEU A 94 -27.92 -7.15 20.26
N GLY A 95 -26.84 -7.33 19.49
CA GLY A 95 -26.15 -8.60 19.29
C GLY A 95 -26.70 -9.48 18.17
N LEU A 96 -27.92 -9.23 17.66
CA LEU A 96 -28.59 -10.11 16.69
C LEU A 96 -27.81 -10.28 15.38
N ALA A 97 -27.10 -9.24 14.93
CA ALA A 97 -26.26 -9.29 13.73
C ALA A 97 -24.76 -9.43 14.04
N CYS A 98 -24.40 -9.72 15.30
CA CYS A 98 -23.01 -9.75 15.69
C CYS A 98 -22.30 -10.98 15.12
N ALA A 99 -22.80 -12.19 15.34
CA ALA A 99 -22.15 -13.41 14.85
C ALA A 99 -22.12 -13.50 13.31
N SER A 100 -23.19 -13.05 12.63
CA SER A 100 -23.32 -13.17 11.18
C SER A 100 -22.65 -12.06 10.39
N PHE A 101 -22.40 -10.90 11.00
CA PHE A 101 -21.82 -9.75 10.30
C PHE A 101 -20.78 -9.01 11.14
N GLY A 102 -21.14 -8.55 12.34
CA GLY A 102 -20.28 -7.70 13.15
C GLY A 102 -18.93 -8.32 13.51
N ALA A 103 -18.93 -9.56 14.00
CA ALA A 103 -17.75 -10.31 14.39
C ALA A 103 -16.88 -10.71 13.18
N PRO A 104 -17.43 -11.24 12.08
CA PRO A 104 -16.66 -11.41 10.84
C PRO A 104 -15.98 -10.12 10.38
N LEU A 105 -16.71 -9.00 10.32
CA LEU A 105 -16.16 -7.70 9.91
C LEU A 105 -15.04 -7.23 10.85
N MET A 106 -15.21 -7.39 12.16
CA MET A 106 -14.16 -7.08 13.14
C MET A 106 -12.93 -7.98 12.98
N ALA A 107 -13.12 -9.27 12.71
CA ALA A 107 -12.02 -10.22 12.53
C ALA A 107 -11.19 -9.88 11.28
N HIS A 108 -11.87 -9.64 10.16
CA HIS A 108 -11.22 -9.20 8.91
C HIS A 108 -10.52 -7.85 9.10
N GLY A 109 -11.16 -6.89 9.76
CA GLY A 109 -10.55 -5.60 10.09
C GLY A 109 -9.31 -5.71 10.98
N TYR A 110 -9.35 -6.58 11.99
CA TYR A 110 -8.19 -6.89 12.82
C TYR A 110 -7.05 -7.51 12.01
N ASN A 111 -7.38 -8.44 11.12
CA ASN A 111 -6.39 -9.05 10.23
C ASN A 111 -5.73 -8.00 9.32
N ASN A 112 -6.52 -7.09 8.74
CA ASN A 112 -6.03 -5.96 7.94
C ASN A 112 -5.12 -5.03 8.76
N VAL A 113 -5.47 -4.71 10.01
CA VAL A 113 -4.61 -3.91 10.90
C VAL A 113 -3.26 -4.62 11.14
N VAL A 114 -3.27 -5.92 11.40
CA VAL A 114 -2.05 -6.70 11.67
C VAL A 114 -1.17 -6.78 10.43
N GLU A 115 -1.69 -7.27 9.30
CA GLU A 115 -0.91 -7.47 8.07
C GLU A 115 -0.33 -6.16 7.54
N ASN A 116 -1.16 -5.11 7.49
CA ASN A 116 -0.73 -3.82 6.97
C ASN A 116 0.17 -3.09 7.97
N GLY A 117 -0.18 -3.09 9.25
CA GLY A 117 0.61 -2.45 10.31
C GLY A 117 2.01 -3.05 10.46
N TYR A 118 2.13 -4.37 10.36
CA TYR A 118 3.42 -5.03 10.40
C TYR A 118 4.32 -4.59 9.24
N TYR A 119 3.77 -4.49 8.02
CA TYR A 119 4.51 -3.95 6.89
C TYR A 119 4.92 -2.48 7.09
N LEU A 120 4.06 -1.65 7.68
CA LEU A 120 4.38 -0.24 7.94
C LEU A 120 5.56 -0.08 8.91
N LEU A 121 5.66 -0.96 9.89
CA LEU A 121 6.72 -0.92 10.91
C LEU A 121 8.01 -1.60 10.46
N TYR A 122 7.90 -2.78 9.84
CA TYR A 122 9.04 -3.66 9.59
C TYR A 122 9.37 -3.84 8.10
N ARG A 123 8.54 -3.32 7.19
CA ARG A 123 8.68 -3.49 5.73
C ARG A 123 8.62 -4.95 5.26
N GLU A 124 8.02 -5.80 6.08
CA GLU A 124 7.86 -7.23 5.82
C GLU A 124 6.36 -7.56 5.68
N ASN A 125 6.04 -8.45 4.75
CA ASN A 125 4.67 -8.96 4.62
C ASN A 125 4.53 -10.20 5.50
N ILE A 126 3.44 -10.24 6.26
CA ILE A 126 3.02 -11.39 7.04
C ILE A 126 1.58 -11.73 6.69
N ASN A 127 1.17 -12.96 6.99
CA ASN A 127 -0.23 -13.36 6.96
C ASN A 127 -0.79 -13.29 8.38
N GLY A 128 -1.94 -12.65 8.54
CA GLY A 128 -2.63 -12.62 9.81
C GLY A 128 -3.39 -13.92 10.08
N GLY A 129 -3.76 -14.14 11.35
CA GLY A 129 -4.37 -15.39 11.78
C GLY A 129 -5.72 -15.71 11.13
N VAL A 130 -6.47 -14.70 10.67
CA VAL A 130 -7.74 -14.95 9.97
C VAL A 130 -7.46 -15.54 8.60
N ARG A 131 -6.54 -14.95 7.81
CA ARG A 131 -6.13 -15.47 6.51
C ARG A 131 -5.59 -16.90 6.62
N GLU A 132 -4.72 -17.15 7.59
CA GLU A 132 -4.19 -18.49 7.86
C GLU A 132 -5.28 -19.49 8.26
N GLY A 133 -6.33 -19.04 8.97
CA GLY A 133 -7.50 -19.87 9.25
C GLY A 133 -8.23 -20.31 7.98
N TYR A 134 -8.41 -19.42 7.00
CA TYR A 134 -9.00 -19.76 5.70
C TYR A 134 -8.13 -20.79 4.96
N ARG A 135 -6.80 -20.55 4.89
CA ARG A 135 -5.84 -21.47 4.26
C ARG A 135 -5.83 -22.84 4.91
N TYR A 136 -5.86 -22.88 6.24
CA TYR A 136 -5.95 -24.13 6.98
C TYR A 136 -7.20 -24.94 6.60
N ILE A 137 -8.37 -24.29 6.55
CA ILE A 137 -9.63 -24.96 6.17
C ILE A 137 -9.59 -25.42 4.71
N ALA A 138 -9.13 -24.56 3.79
CA ALA A 138 -9.01 -24.87 2.37
C ALA A 138 -8.13 -26.10 2.12
N ASN A 139 -6.94 -26.13 2.72
CA ASN A 139 -6.03 -27.27 2.61
C ASN A 139 -6.64 -28.57 3.15
N LYS A 140 -7.46 -28.50 4.22
CA LYS A 140 -8.16 -29.68 4.77
C LYS A 140 -9.21 -30.26 3.82
N ILE A 141 -9.76 -29.45 2.91
CA ILE A 141 -10.74 -29.88 1.91
C ILE A 141 -10.13 -30.02 0.50
N GLY A 142 -8.80 -29.99 0.38
CA GLY A 142 -8.09 -30.19 -0.87
C GLY A 142 -8.04 -28.97 -1.80
N LEU A 143 -8.34 -27.77 -1.29
CA LEU A 143 -8.17 -26.50 -1.99
C LEU A 143 -6.81 -25.88 -1.68
N SER A 144 -6.33 -25.00 -2.56
CA SER A 144 -5.03 -24.34 -2.42
C SER A 144 -5.08 -23.12 -1.50
N ASP A 145 -3.91 -22.68 -1.01
CA ASP A 145 -3.77 -21.40 -0.30
C ASP A 145 -4.26 -20.21 -1.12
N LYS A 146 -4.12 -20.30 -2.44
CA LYS A 146 -4.60 -19.31 -3.39
C LYS A 146 -6.12 -19.21 -3.39
N ASP A 147 -6.80 -20.34 -3.46
CA ASP A 147 -8.27 -20.41 -3.37
C ASP A 147 -8.76 -19.81 -2.03
N ALA A 148 -8.02 -20.09 -0.96
CA ALA A 148 -8.30 -19.56 0.37
C ALA A 148 -8.14 -18.03 0.43
N ASP A 149 -7.08 -17.48 -0.16
CA ASP A 149 -6.82 -16.04 -0.20
C ASP A 149 -7.87 -15.29 -1.04
N ILE A 150 -8.27 -15.86 -2.17
CA ILE A 150 -9.38 -15.32 -2.99
C ILE A 150 -10.69 -15.35 -2.18
N THR A 151 -10.95 -16.44 -1.46
CA THR A 151 -12.15 -16.57 -0.62
C THR A 151 -12.13 -15.56 0.53
N TYR A 152 -11.00 -15.41 1.21
CA TYR A 152 -10.79 -14.41 2.26
C TYR A 152 -11.11 -13.00 1.75
N ALA A 153 -10.49 -12.59 0.64
CA ALA A 153 -10.72 -11.29 0.02
C ALA A 153 -12.17 -11.08 -0.46
N THR A 154 -12.79 -12.14 -0.99
CA THR A 154 -14.20 -12.10 -1.43
C THR A 154 -15.15 -11.89 -0.26
N VAL A 155 -14.90 -12.56 0.87
CA VAL A 155 -15.70 -12.38 2.09
C VAL A 155 -15.51 -10.98 2.65
N ASP A 156 -14.29 -10.45 2.70
CA ASP A 156 -14.01 -9.08 3.13
C ASP A 156 -14.81 -8.07 2.30
N LEU A 157 -14.72 -8.15 0.96
CA LEU A 157 -15.49 -7.31 0.02
C LEU A 157 -17.00 -7.46 0.20
N ALA A 158 -17.50 -8.67 0.44
CA ALA A 158 -18.92 -8.90 0.67
C ALA A 158 -19.40 -8.26 1.99
N LEU A 159 -18.57 -8.30 3.03
CA LEU A 159 -18.86 -7.67 4.32
C LEU A 159 -18.88 -6.13 4.17
N SER A 160 -17.86 -5.57 3.52
CA SER A 160 -17.77 -4.14 3.20
C SER A 160 -18.97 -3.67 2.36
N GLY A 161 -19.27 -4.37 1.26
CA GLY A 161 -20.43 -4.10 0.42
C GLY A 161 -21.76 -4.17 1.19
N TYR A 162 -21.97 -5.19 2.03
CA TYR A 162 -23.16 -5.24 2.88
C TYR A 162 -23.21 -4.06 3.85
N GLY A 163 -22.09 -3.64 4.43
CA GLY A 163 -21.98 -2.44 5.28
C GLY A 163 -22.48 -1.16 4.60
N ILE A 164 -22.09 -0.96 3.33
CA ILE A 164 -22.49 0.18 2.49
C ILE A 164 -23.99 0.13 2.14
N PHE A 165 -24.50 -1.05 1.75
CA PHE A 165 -25.85 -1.18 1.17
C PHE A 165 -26.94 -1.58 2.16
N ARG A 166 -26.61 -2.02 3.37
CA ARG A 166 -27.61 -2.39 4.38
C ARG A 166 -28.51 -1.21 4.73
N LYS A 167 -29.71 -1.54 5.23
CA LYS A 167 -30.62 -0.57 5.83
C LYS A 167 -30.10 -0.22 7.22
N VAL A 168 -29.95 1.07 7.48
CA VAL A 168 -29.58 1.62 8.79
C VAL A 168 -30.71 2.52 9.26
N LEU A 169 -31.02 2.48 10.55
CA LEU A 169 -32.01 3.37 11.15
C LEU A 169 -31.51 4.80 11.08
N LYS A 170 -32.37 5.71 10.62
CA LYS A 170 -32.11 7.14 10.66
C LYS A 170 -31.96 7.59 12.12
N PRO A 171 -31.21 8.68 12.37
CA PRO A 171 -31.24 9.37 13.65
C PRO A 171 -32.68 9.65 14.09
N ARG A 172 -32.95 9.57 15.40
CA ARG A 172 -34.32 9.72 15.94
C ARG A 172 -34.97 11.06 15.55
N GLU A 173 -34.17 12.11 15.40
CA GLU A 173 -34.57 13.43 14.89
C GLU A 173 -35.15 13.41 13.47
N LYS A 174 -34.81 12.40 12.67
CA LYS A 174 -35.24 12.21 11.27
C LYS A 174 -36.21 11.02 11.11
N SER A 175 -36.58 10.37 12.20
CA SER A 175 -37.49 9.22 12.25
C SER A 175 -38.89 9.67 12.64
N TRP A 176 -39.91 9.17 11.94
CA TRP A 176 -41.31 9.59 12.16
C TRP A 176 -42.11 8.60 13.00
N SER A 177 -41.54 7.45 13.35
CA SER A 177 -42.17 6.46 14.22
C SER A 177 -41.95 6.75 15.71
N LEU A 178 -43.03 6.81 16.50
CA LEU A 178 -42.96 6.83 17.96
C LEU A 178 -42.72 5.46 18.62
N PHE A 179 -43.28 4.37 18.07
CA PHE A 179 -43.35 3.06 18.77
C PHE A 179 -42.80 1.87 17.97
N ARG A 180 -42.79 1.92 16.63
CA ARG A 180 -42.30 0.82 15.79
C ARG A 180 -41.73 1.33 14.47
N ASN A 181 -40.44 1.06 14.24
CA ASN A 181 -39.73 1.46 13.03
C ASN A 181 -40.53 1.06 11.77
N ILE A 182 -40.81 2.06 10.92
CA ILE A 182 -41.43 1.88 9.61
C ILE A 182 -40.38 1.99 8.51
N ASN A 183 -40.70 1.53 7.30
CA ASN A 183 -39.74 1.51 6.19
C ASN A 183 -39.12 2.89 5.89
N SER A 184 -39.84 3.98 6.13
CA SER A 184 -39.36 5.35 5.96
C SER A 184 -38.31 5.78 6.98
N ASP A 185 -38.16 5.06 8.10
CA ASP A 185 -37.17 5.34 9.14
C ASP A 185 -35.81 4.73 8.82
N PHE A 186 -35.70 4.00 7.71
CA PHE A 186 -34.45 3.44 7.24
C PHE A 186 -33.86 4.25 6.09
N THR A 187 -32.55 4.28 6.06
CA THR A 187 -31.75 4.80 4.95
C THR A 187 -30.68 3.78 4.60
N ARG A 188 -29.95 3.99 3.50
CA ARG A 188 -28.84 3.11 3.13
C ARG A 188 -27.59 3.50 3.93
N GLY A 189 -26.76 2.53 4.29
CA GLY A 189 -25.54 2.74 5.07
C GLY A 189 -24.67 3.88 4.54
N TRP A 190 -24.43 3.92 3.23
CA TRP A 190 -23.64 4.98 2.58
C TRP A 190 -24.17 6.41 2.79
N LYS A 191 -25.47 6.59 3.06
CA LYS A 191 -26.05 7.92 3.33
C LYS A 191 -25.76 8.43 4.75
N GLU A 192 -25.46 7.53 5.68
CA GLU A 192 -25.05 7.89 7.04
C GLU A 192 -23.53 7.93 7.19
N MET A 193 -22.77 7.43 6.19
CA MET A 193 -21.33 7.55 6.15
C MET A 193 -20.94 8.99 5.76
N ASN A 194 -19.94 9.54 6.45
CA ASN A 194 -19.32 10.77 5.98
C ASN A 194 -18.51 10.51 4.70
N SER A 195 -18.25 11.56 3.91
CA SER A 195 -17.57 11.45 2.61
C SER A 195 -16.18 10.80 2.73
N LEU A 196 -15.45 11.10 3.80
CA LEU A 196 -14.13 10.54 4.06
C LEU A 196 -14.18 9.03 4.27
N SER A 197 -15.06 8.55 5.15
CA SER A 197 -15.26 7.14 5.45
C SER A 197 -15.70 6.36 4.20
N LEU A 198 -16.59 6.93 3.39
CA LEU A 198 -17.02 6.30 2.14
C LEU A 198 -15.86 6.22 1.14
N SER A 199 -15.07 7.28 0.98
CA SER A 199 -13.91 7.28 0.08
C SER A 199 -12.82 6.29 0.52
N MET A 200 -12.59 6.16 1.83
CA MET A 200 -11.67 5.18 2.38
C MET A 200 -12.14 3.76 2.14
N GLU A 201 -13.42 3.46 2.38
CA GLU A 201 -14.01 2.15 2.11
C GLU A 201 -13.83 1.77 0.63
N MET A 202 -14.15 2.69 -0.29
CA MET A 202 -13.95 2.46 -1.73
C MET A 202 -12.48 2.24 -2.11
N ALA A 203 -11.55 2.95 -1.46
CA ALA A 203 -10.13 2.78 -1.70
C ALA A 203 -9.63 1.42 -1.19
N VAL A 204 -10.03 1.01 0.01
CA VAL A 204 -9.70 -0.29 0.61
C VAL A 204 -10.25 -1.42 -0.26
N ASP A 205 -11.53 -1.38 -0.61
CA ASP A 205 -12.17 -2.37 -1.48
C ASP A 205 -11.48 -2.45 -2.85
N GLY A 206 -11.10 -1.29 -3.42
CA GLY A 206 -10.35 -1.23 -4.67
C GLY A 206 -8.99 -1.91 -4.59
N VAL A 207 -8.28 -1.76 -3.47
CA VAL A 207 -7.00 -2.45 -3.22
C VAL A 207 -7.20 -3.95 -3.08
N THR A 208 -8.23 -4.37 -2.34
CA THR A 208 -8.57 -5.79 -2.17
C THR A 208 -8.91 -6.43 -3.53
N LEU A 209 -9.76 -5.78 -4.35
CA LEU A 209 -10.08 -6.23 -5.71
C LEU A 209 -8.84 -6.35 -6.61
N TRP A 210 -7.95 -5.35 -6.57
CA TRP A 210 -6.71 -5.40 -7.34
C TRP A 210 -5.78 -6.53 -6.89
N SER A 211 -5.72 -6.83 -5.59
CA SER A 211 -4.93 -7.95 -5.08
C SER A 211 -5.48 -9.29 -5.57
N VAL A 212 -6.81 -9.47 -5.59
CA VAL A 212 -7.46 -10.67 -6.15
C VAL A 212 -7.21 -10.78 -7.66
N TYR A 213 -7.32 -9.67 -8.39
CA TYR A 213 -7.05 -9.65 -9.83
C TYR A 213 -5.63 -10.15 -10.13
N LYS A 214 -4.62 -9.64 -9.41
CA LYS A 214 -3.23 -10.07 -9.55
C LYS A 214 -3.02 -11.55 -9.26
N ILE A 215 -3.59 -12.04 -8.17
CA ILE A 215 -3.52 -13.46 -7.80
C ILE A 215 -4.10 -14.33 -8.92
N THR A 216 -5.20 -13.91 -9.53
CA THR A 216 -5.86 -14.66 -10.62
C THR A 216 -5.11 -14.54 -11.96
N GLU A 217 -4.40 -13.44 -12.21
CA GLU A 217 -3.65 -13.25 -13.46
C GLU A 217 -2.40 -14.13 -13.52
N GLU A 218 -1.77 -14.44 -12.39
CA GLU A 218 -0.66 -15.42 -12.25
C GLU A 218 -1.08 -16.88 -12.56
N GLU A 219 -2.35 -17.12 -12.91
CA GLU A 219 -2.93 -18.43 -13.25
C GLU A 219 -2.90 -18.75 -14.75
N LYS A 220 -2.59 -17.77 -15.61
CA LYS A 220 -2.54 -17.89 -17.07
C LYS A 220 -1.12 -17.93 -17.61
#